data_AF-A0A3C0KC86-F1
#
_entry.id   AF-A0A3C0KC86-F1
#
_cell.length_a   1.000
_cell.length_b   1.000
_cell.length_c   1.000
_cell.angle_alpha   90.00
_cell.angle_beta   90.00
_cell.angle_gamma   90.00
#
_symmetry.space_group_name_H-M   'P 1'
#
loop_
_entity.id
_entity.type
_entity.pdbx_description
1 polymer ?
#
loop_
_entity_poly.entity_id
_entity_poly.type
_entity_poly.pdbx_seq_one_letter_code
_entity_poly.pdbx_strand_id
1 'polypeptide(L)'
;MALLAGDGEGVGSRLAGFLGLDQLDIVDRGESGDALSLGKRLSNRLYVNYERGLLSTLGTVAVFYDLSRWLTLRARAGEENAIDVIFVREFD
;
A
#
# COMPACT_ATOMS: atom_id res chain seq x y z
N MET A 1 -19.14 14.91 -18.27
CA MET A 1 -18.04 15.14 -17.31
C MET A 1 -18.10 14.01 -16.30
N ALA A 2 -17.18 13.05 -16.38
CA ALA A 2 -17.13 11.91 -15.47
C ALA A 2 -16.54 12.37 -14.15
N LEU A 3 -17.29 12.15 -13.07
CA LEU A 3 -16.85 12.42 -11.71
C LEU A 3 -15.74 11.43 -11.36
N LEU A 4 -14.51 11.91 -11.42
CA LEU A 4 -13.31 11.27 -10.93
C LEU A 4 -13.20 11.61 -9.43
N ALA A 5 -13.99 10.93 -8.60
CA ALA A 5 -13.90 11.08 -7.15
C ALA A 5 -14.32 9.78 -6.48
N GLY A 6 -13.32 9.06 -5.96
CA GLY A 6 -13.47 8.14 -4.85
C GLY A 6 -14.28 6.89 -5.12
N ASP A 7 -13.63 5.86 -5.67
CA ASP A 7 -13.76 4.51 -5.12
C ASP A 7 -12.61 3.65 -5.65
N GLY A 8 -11.42 3.92 -5.12
CA GLY A 8 -10.31 2.96 -5.15
C GLY A 8 -10.38 2.03 -3.95
N GLU A 9 -11.58 1.70 -3.46
CA GLU A 9 -11.76 0.74 -2.37
C GLU A 9 -11.49 -0.66 -2.93
N GLY A 10 -10.19 -0.97 -2.90
CA GLY A 10 -9.61 -2.23 -3.35
C GLY A 10 -10.43 -3.42 -2.89
N VAL A 11 -10.76 -4.26 -3.85
CA VAL A 11 -11.50 -5.52 -3.68
C VAL A 11 -10.87 -6.43 -2.61
N GLY A 12 -9.58 -6.29 -2.25
CA GLY A 12 -8.96 -7.06 -1.17
C GLY A 12 -9.08 -6.50 0.25
N SER A 13 -9.76 -5.36 0.48
CA SER A 13 -10.19 -4.97 1.84
C SER A 13 -11.14 -6.03 2.46
N ARG A 14 -11.84 -6.81 1.62
CA ARG A 14 -12.84 -7.80 2.07
C ARG A 14 -12.32 -9.23 2.28
N LEU A 15 -11.09 -9.57 1.87
CA LEU A 15 -10.55 -10.95 2.00
C LEU A 15 -9.63 -11.14 3.21
N ALA A 16 -9.25 -10.06 3.88
CA ALA A 16 -8.37 -10.00 5.05
C ALA A 16 -8.86 -10.75 6.32
N GLY A 17 -10.17 -10.82 6.53
CA GLY A 17 -10.75 -11.17 7.83
C GLY A 17 -10.53 -12.62 8.31
N PHE A 18 -10.05 -13.54 7.46
CA PHE A 18 -10.02 -14.97 7.79
C PHE A 18 -8.65 -15.50 8.27
N LEU A 19 -7.56 -14.72 8.14
CA LEU A 19 -6.19 -15.21 8.41
C LEU A 19 -5.35 -14.30 9.34
N GLY A 20 -5.90 -13.21 9.86
CA GLY A 20 -5.14 -12.23 10.66
C GLY A 20 -4.15 -11.38 9.84
N LEU A 21 -4.32 -11.36 8.52
CA LEU A 21 -3.67 -10.45 7.58
C LEU A 21 -4.68 -9.33 7.29
N ASP A 22 -4.30 -8.05 7.41
CA ASP A 22 -5.22 -6.92 7.23
C ASP A 22 -5.64 -6.74 5.76
N GLN A 23 -4.89 -7.31 4.80
CA GLN A 23 -5.19 -7.23 3.38
C GLN A 23 -4.42 -8.28 2.56
N LEU A 24 -5.09 -9.02 1.68
CA LEU A 24 -4.47 -9.91 0.69
C LEU A 24 -5.13 -9.66 -0.66
N ASP A 25 -4.37 -9.11 -1.59
CA ASP A 25 -4.83 -8.66 -2.90
C ASP A 25 -4.03 -9.35 -4.01
N ILE A 26 -4.72 -9.75 -5.06
CA ILE A 26 -4.09 -10.05 -6.34
C ILE A 26 -4.35 -8.83 -7.21
N VAL A 27 -3.27 -8.11 -7.52
CA VAL A 27 -3.28 -6.92 -8.37
C VAL A 27 -2.99 -7.38 -9.78
N ASP A 28 -4.00 -7.39 -10.65
CA ASP A 28 -3.79 -7.59 -12.08
C ASP A 28 -3.07 -6.36 -12.64
N ARG A 29 -1.84 -6.56 -13.12
CA ARG A 29 -0.99 -5.50 -13.70
C ARG A 29 -0.95 -5.58 -15.23
N GLY A 30 -1.96 -6.19 -15.86
CA GLY A 30 -2.10 -6.32 -17.31
C GLY A 30 -0.89 -6.99 -17.97
N GLU A 31 -0.27 -6.32 -18.95
CA GLU A 31 0.92 -6.83 -19.67
C GLU A 31 2.15 -7.08 -18.78
N SER A 32 2.23 -6.44 -17.61
CA SER A 32 3.32 -6.68 -16.64
C SER A 32 3.08 -7.92 -15.76
N GLY A 33 1.92 -8.57 -15.95
CA GLY A 33 1.44 -9.75 -15.26
C GLY A 33 1.04 -9.53 -13.81
N ASP A 34 0.28 -10.49 -13.27
CA ASP A 34 -0.32 -10.36 -11.94
C ASP A 34 0.74 -10.12 -10.86
N ALA A 35 0.38 -9.37 -9.84
CA ALA A 35 1.18 -9.14 -8.66
C ALA A 35 0.41 -9.58 -7.42
N LEU A 36 1.08 -10.26 -6.51
CA LEU A 36 0.53 -10.58 -5.20
C LEU A 36 0.90 -9.45 -4.23
N SER A 37 -0.09 -8.82 -3.61
CA SER A 37 0.09 -7.80 -2.58
C SER A 37 -0.38 -8.31 -1.23
N LEU A 38 0.48 -8.16 -0.23
CA LEU A 38 0.30 -8.64 1.13
C LEU A 38 0.43 -7.45 2.09
N GLY A 39 -0.71 -7.04 2.65
CA GLY A 39 -0.80 -5.94 3.60
C GLY A 39 -0.94 -6.42 5.03
N LYS A 40 -0.16 -5.83 5.94
CA LYS A 40 -0.29 -6.06 7.37
C LYS A 40 -0.25 -4.74 8.14
N ARG A 41 -1.28 -4.52 8.94
CA ARG A 41 -1.33 -3.46 9.94
C ARG A 41 -0.72 -3.96 11.24
N LEU A 42 0.45 -3.44 11.61
CA LEU A 42 1.11 -3.80 12.87
C LEU A 42 0.60 -2.94 14.03
N SER A 43 0.12 -1.73 13.73
CA SER A 43 -0.42 -0.79 14.71
C SER A 43 -1.34 0.20 14.02
N ASN A 44 -2.04 1.05 14.78
CA ASN A 44 -2.92 2.08 14.22
C ASN A 44 -2.18 3.15 13.38
N ARG A 45 -0.85 3.16 13.43
CA ARG A 45 0.04 4.17 12.79
C ARG A 45 1.11 3.54 11.90
N LEU A 46 1.21 2.21 11.88
CA LEU A 46 2.25 1.47 11.15
C LEU A 46 1.60 0.42 10.26
N TYR A 47 1.74 0.64 8.96
CA TYR A 47 1.25 -0.25 7.92
C TYR A 47 2.41 -0.69 7.05
N VAL A 48 2.48 -1.99 6.78
CA VAL A 48 3.50 -2.58 5.91
C VAL A 48 2.78 -3.32 4.79
N ASN A 49 3.18 -3.05 3.57
CA ASN A 49 2.72 -3.74 2.37
C ASN A 49 3.91 -4.40 1.69
N TYR A 50 3.73 -5.63 1.22
CA TYR A 50 4.71 -6.30 0.39
C TYR A 50 4.04 -6.73 -0.90
N GLU A 51 4.57 -6.24 -2.01
CA GLU A 51 4.11 -6.60 -3.34
C GLU A 51 5.17 -7.44 -4.05
N ARG A 52 4.74 -8.50 -4.71
CA ARG A 52 5.59 -9.35 -5.53
C ARG A 52 4.92 -9.62 -6.87
N GLY A 53 5.53 -9.17 -7.96
CA GLY A 53 5.11 -9.54 -9.30
C GLY A 53 5.26 -11.05 -9.52
N LEU A 54 4.33 -11.68 -10.23
CA LEU A 54 4.49 -13.07 -10.69
C LEU A 54 5.50 -13.16 -11.85
N LEU A 55 5.61 -12.09 -12.63
CA LEU A 55 6.53 -11.97 -13.77
C LEU A 55 7.83 -11.24 -13.41
N SER A 56 7.88 -10.54 -12.25
CA SER A 56 9.12 -9.93 -11.73
C SER A 56 9.67 -10.77 -10.58
N THR A 57 10.96 -11.09 -10.63
CA THR A 57 11.64 -11.84 -9.57
C THR A 57 11.89 -10.97 -8.33
N LEU A 58 11.89 -9.65 -8.49
CA LEU A 58 12.10 -8.67 -7.43
C LEU A 58 10.74 -8.24 -6.87
N GLY A 59 10.62 -8.23 -5.55
CA GLY A 59 9.45 -7.69 -4.86
C GLY A 59 9.73 -6.30 -4.30
N THR A 60 8.68 -5.54 -4.02
CA THR A 60 8.76 -4.22 -3.41
C THR A 60 8.04 -4.22 -2.07
N VAL A 61 8.77 -3.87 -1.02
CA VAL A 61 8.23 -3.62 0.32
C VAL A 61 7.93 -2.14 0.45
N ALA A 62 6.72 -1.79 0.86
CA ALA A 62 6.33 -0.44 1.23
C ALA A 62 5.98 -0.38 2.73
N VAL A 63 6.50 0.61 3.42
CA VAL A 63 6.24 0.87 4.84
C VAL A 63 5.67 2.27 4.96
N PHE A 64 4.57 2.40 5.70
CA PHE A 64 3.90 3.66 5.98
C PHE A 64 3.84 3.83 7.48
N TYR A 65 4.37 4.95 7.97
CA TYR A 65 4.41 5.26 9.37
C TYR A 65 3.98 6.69 9.64
N ASP A 66 2.92 6.85 10.42
CA ASP A 66 2.46 8.16 10.87
C ASP A 66 3.25 8.58 12.10
N LEU A 67 4.32 9.36 11.91
CA LEU A 67 5.14 9.89 13.00
C LEU A 67 4.37 10.90 13.84
N SER A 68 3.43 11.62 13.25
CA SER A 68 2.55 12.59 13.92
C SER A 68 1.30 12.84 13.11
N ARG A 69 0.33 13.56 13.69
CA ARG A 69 -0.92 13.99 13.02
C ARG A 69 -0.69 14.85 11.76
N TRP A 70 0.51 15.39 11.59
CA TRP A 70 0.91 16.26 10.49
C TRP A 70 2.10 15.70 9.70
N LEU A 71 2.62 14.52 10.07
CA LEU A 71 3.82 13.95 9.47
C LEU A 71 3.64 12.45 9.24
N THR A 72 3.67 12.05 7.98
CA THR A 72 3.65 10.66 7.53
C THR A 72 4.94 10.36 6.79
N LEU A 73 5.56 9.25 7.12
CA LEU A 73 6.73 8.71 6.44
C LEU A 73 6.31 7.51 5.61
N ARG A 74 6.75 7.48 4.36
CA ARG A 74 6.57 6.32 3.48
C ARG A 74 7.92 5.91 2.93
N ALA A 75 8.29 4.66 3.12
CA ALA A 75 9.50 4.08 2.54
C ALA A 75 9.10 2.94 1.60
N ARG A 76 9.76 2.86 0.45
CA ARG A 76 9.64 1.76 -0.50
C ARG A 76 11.04 1.20 -0.75
N ALA A 77 11.17 -0.12 -0.77
CA ALA A 77 12.44 -0.81 -0.97
C ALA A 77 12.24 -2.10 -1.75
N GLY A 78 13.17 -2.44 -2.63
CA GLY A 78 13.08 -3.62 -3.49
C GLY A 78 13.46 -3.30 -4.93
N GLU A 79 12.52 -3.52 -5.86
CA GLU A 79 12.69 -3.14 -7.27
C GLU A 79 12.89 -1.61 -7.42
N GLU A 80 12.12 -0.83 -6.67
CA GLU A 80 12.30 0.61 -6.52
C GLU A 80 12.54 0.99 -5.07
N ASN A 81 13.60 1.78 -4.83
CA ASN A 81 13.97 2.26 -3.51
C ASN A 81 13.68 3.76 -3.43
N ALA A 82 12.75 4.15 -2.55
CA ALA A 82 12.31 5.53 -2.40
C ALA A 82 11.93 5.82 -0.95
N ILE A 83 12.13 7.05 -0.51
CA ILE A 83 11.69 7.51 0.81
C ILE A 83 10.96 8.84 0.61
N ASP A 84 9.68 8.84 0.96
CA ASP A 84 8.78 9.97 0.90
C ASP A 84 8.46 10.46 2.31
N VAL A 85 8.48 11.77 2.52
CA VAL A 85 8.02 12.40 3.75
C VAL A 85 6.88 13.34 3.39
N ILE A 86 5.73 13.09 3.98
CA ILE A 86 4.49 13.82 3.72
C ILE A 86 4.21 14.67 4.95
N PHE A 87 4.18 15.98 4.74
CA PHE A 87 3.84 16.97 5.76
C PHE A 87 2.51 17.61 5.41
N VAL A 88 1.52 17.48 6.31
CA VAL A 88 0.19 18.07 6.13
C VAL A 88 0.01 19.19 7.15
N ARG A 89 -0.35 20.38 6.66
CA ARG A 89 -0.68 21.53 7.48
C ARG A 89 -1.95 22.16 6.92
N GLU A 90 -2.97 22.20 7.76
CA GLU A 90 -4.19 22.96 7.50
C GLU A 90 -3.94 24.42 7.88
N PHE A 91 -4.38 25.33 7.01
CA PHE A 91 -4.40 26.77 7.26
C PHE A 91 -5.87 27.17 7.27
N ASP A 92 -6.27 27.85 8.35
CA ASP A 92 -7.60 28.45 8.50
C ASP A 92 -7.71 29.75 7.67
#